data_AF-A0A968DB62-F1
#
_entry.id   AF-A0A968DB62-F1
#
_cell.length_a   1.000
_cell.length_b   1.000
_cell.length_c   1.000
_cell.angle_alpha   90.00
_cell.angle_beta   90.00
_cell.angle_gamma   90.00
#
_symmetry.space_group_name_H-M   'P 1'
#
loop_
_entity.id
_entity.type
_entity.pdbx_description
1 polymer ?
#
loop_
_entity_poly.entity_id
_entity_poly.type
_entity_poly.pdbx_seq_one_letter_code
_entity_poly.pdbx_strand_id
1 'polypeptide(L)'
;MNRIVKLLSLVGVMTFLLGFAFQETSETEQLKSDLVGQRMGGRDKAWKFQSVDQIKDLEIKETKQEGQTRIYEITLKLQDARVPGAYSAEAVVTYEMVDSEWKLKMVGLKSMRKVE
;
A
#
# COMPACT_ATOMS: atom_id res chain seq x y z
N MET A 1 -32.31 -11.41 -55.77
CA MET A 1 -33.40 -10.64 -55.11
C MET A 1 -33.64 -11.28 -53.75
N ASN A 2 -33.80 -10.47 -52.70
CA ASN A 2 -34.18 -10.79 -51.30
C ASN A 2 -33.01 -11.28 -50.41
N ARG A 3 -32.21 -10.42 -49.77
CA ARG A 3 -32.48 -9.52 -48.62
C ARG A 3 -32.91 -10.25 -47.33
N ILE A 4 -31.97 -10.18 -46.36
CA ILE A 4 -32.17 -9.98 -44.92
C ILE A 4 -32.70 -11.17 -44.12
N VAL A 5 -31.79 -11.83 -43.39
CA VAL A 5 -32.10 -12.42 -42.08
C VAL A 5 -30.98 -12.02 -41.10
N LYS A 6 -31.27 -10.98 -40.31
CA LYS A 6 -31.06 -10.83 -38.85
C LYS A 6 -29.74 -11.40 -38.29
N LEU A 7 -28.70 -10.61 -37.99
CA LEU A 7 -28.56 -9.77 -36.78
C LEU A 7 -28.77 -10.59 -35.49
N LEU A 8 -27.73 -11.28 -35.00
CA LEU A 8 -27.64 -11.84 -33.64
C LEU A 8 -26.29 -12.52 -33.40
N SER A 9 -25.40 -11.87 -32.64
CA SER A 9 -24.78 -12.42 -31.42
C SER A 9 -23.60 -11.55 -30.99
N LEU A 10 -23.96 -10.47 -30.31
CA LEU A 10 -23.14 -9.77 -29.33
C LEU A 10 -22.92 -10.75 -28.15
N VAL A 11 -21.69 -11.19 -27.89
CA VAL A 11 -21.30 -11.74 -26.59
C VAL A 11 -19.97 -11.09 -26.21
N GLY A 12 -20.06 -10.20 -25.23
CA GLY A 12 -18.96 -9.38 -24.75
C GLY A 12 -17.89 -10.20 -24.07
N VAL A 13 -16.65 -10.00 -24.49
CA VAL A 13 -15.47 -10.31 -23.69
C VAL A 13 -15.24 -9.07 -22.81
N MET A 14 -15.96 -9.00 -21.69
CA MET A 14 -15.75 -7.96 -20.68
C MET A 14 -15.72 -8.62 -19.30
N THR A 15 -14.67 -9.40 -19.04
CA THR A 15 -14.40 -9.96 -17.71
C THR A 15 -12.92 -10.26 -17.64
N PHE A 16 -12.08 -9.33 -17.14
CA PHE A 16 -10.80 -9.65 -16.48
C PHE A 16 -10.09 -8.40 -15.91
N LEU A 17 -10.81 -7.48 -15.25
CA LEU A 17 -10.16 -6.37 -14.51
C LEU A 17 -10.42 -6.39 -13.00
N LEU A 18 -11.23 -7.32 -12.49
CA LEU A 18 -11.54 -7.40 -11.06
C LEU A 18 -10.50 -8.19 -10.25
N GLY A 19 -9.53 -8.87 -10.87
CA GLY A 19 -8.55 -9.68 -10.11
C GLY A 19 -7.44 -8.86 -9.42
N PHE A 20 -7.00 -7.76 -10.03
CA PHE A 20 -5.83 -7.02 -9.55
C PHE A 20 -6.14 -6.08 -8.38
N ALA A 21 -7.30 -5.41 -8.39
CA ALA A 21 -7.66 -4.43 -7.36
C ALA A 21 -7.88 -5.06 -5.97
N PHE A 22 -8.40 -6.29 -5.91
CA PHE A 22 -8.63 -6.98 -4.62
C PHE A 22 -7.33 -7.40 -3.94
N GLN A 23 -6.32 -7.81 -4.71
CA GLN A 23 -5.04 -8.26 -4.16
C GLN A 23 -4.23 -7.07 -3.60
N GLU A 24 -4.24 -5.94 -4.31
CA GLU A 24 -3.60 -4.71 -3.86
C GLU A 24 -4.27 -4.12 -2.61
N THR A 25 -5.60 -4.20 -2.52
CA THR A 25 -6.35 -3.77 -1.32
C THR A 25 -5.98 -4.64 -0.11
N SER A 26 -5.91 -5.96 -0.27
CA SER A 26 -5.52 -6.88 0.81
C SER A 26 -4.09 -6.62 1.31
N GLU A 27 -3.16 -6.37 0.40
CA GLU A 27 -1.76 -6.13 0.76
C GLU A 27 -1.57 -4.79 1.47
N THR A 28 -2.28 -3.75 1.01
CA THR A 28 -2.28 -2.42 1.63
C THR A 28 -2.80 -2.46 3.06
N GLU A 29 -3.92 -3.16 3.31
CA GLU A 29 -4.49 -3.28 4.65
C GLU A 29 -3.60 -4.08 5.60
N GLN A 30 -2.96 -5.16 5.12
CA GLN A 30 -1.95 -5.89 5.88
C GLN A 30 -0.77 -4.97 6.23
N LEU A 31 -0.25 -4.20 5.27
CA LEU A 31 0.85 -3.28 5.49
C LEU A 31 0.51 -2.23 6.55
N LYS A 32 -0.70 -1.65 6.49
CA LYS A 32 -1.19 -0.71 7.51
C LYS A 32 -1.20 -1.33 8.90
N SER A 33 -1.68 -2.56 9.01
CA SER A 33 -1.69 -3.31 10.28
C SER A 33 -0.27 -3.53 10.80
N ASP A 34 0.65 -3.99 9.94
CA ASP A 34 2.03 -4.32 10.31
C ASP A 34 2.85 -3.08 10.73
N LEU A 35 2.50 -1.91 10.18
CA LEU A 35 3.11 -0.64 10.58
C LEU A 35 2.75 -0.26 12.03
N VAL A 36 1.62 -0.71 12.58
CA VAL A 36 1.23 -0.37 13.96
C VAL A 36 2.26 -0.90 14.96
N GLY A 37 2.68 -0.03 15.88
CA GLY A 37 3.74 -0.31 16.84
C GLY A 37 5.15 -0.01 16.31
N GLN A 38 5.32 0.16 15.00
CA GLN A 38 6.61 0.49 14.39
C GLN A 38 6.92 1.98 14.48
N ARG A 39 8.21 2.29 14.30
CA ARG A 39 8.71 3.66 14.16
C ARG A 39 9.33 3.83 12.78
N MET A 40 8.86 4.81 12.04
CA MET A 40 9.50 5.30 10.82
C MET A 40 10.44 6.45 11.14
N GLY A 41 11.63 6.45 10.55
CA GLY A 41 12.59 7.56 10.64
C GLY A 41 13.44 7.57 11.91
N GLY A 42 14.23 8.64 12.05
CA GLY A 42 15.34 8.73 13.01
C GLY A 42 15.10 9.71 14.17
N ARG A 43 16.17 10.34 14.66
CA ARG A 43 16.10 11.25 15.82
C ARG A 43 15.36 12.56 15.51
N ASP A 44 15.57 13.13 14.32
CA ASP A 44 15.09 14.48 13.99
C ASP A 44 13.70 14.48 13.32
N LYS A 45 13.41 13.45 12.53
CA LYS A 45 12.12 13.24 11.88
C LYS A 45 11.71 11.79 12.05
N ALA A 46 10.69 11.57 12.86
CA ALA A 46 10.11 10.25 13.06
C ALA A 46 8.60 10.30 13.19
N TRP A 47 7.98 9.19 12.83
CA TRP A 47 6.59 8.90 13.10
C TRP A 47 6.49 7.57 13.84
N LYS A 48 5.72 7.53 14.92
CA LYS A 48 5.38 6.28 15.60
C LYS A 48 3.94 5.94 15.28
N PHE A 49 3.71 4.85 14.57
CA PHE A 49 2.37 4.40 14.23
C PHE A 49 1.73 3.77 15.45
N GLN A 50 0.63 4.35 15.93
CA GLN A 50 -0.05 3.86 17.13
C GLN A 50 -1.38 3.20 16.83
N SER A 51 -1.99 3.52 15.69
CA SER A 51 -3.19 2.85 15.18
C SER A 51 -3.27 2.99 13.66
N VAL A 52 -4.04 2.10 13.03
CA VAL A 52 -4.35 2.17 11.59
C VAL A 52 -5.08 3.47 11.25
N ASP A 53 -5.91 4.00 12.16
CA ASP A 53 -6.65 5.25 11.94
C ASP A 53 -5.74 6.47 11.70
N GLN A 54 -4.47 6.39 12.08
CA GLN A 54 -3.48 7.43 11.81
C GLN A 54 -3.03 7.45 10.34
N ILE A 55 -3.22 6.33 9.63
CA ILE A 55 -2.85 6.13 8.23
C ILE A 55 -4.10 6.41 7.38
N LYS A 56 -4.26 7.67 6.98
CA LYS A 56 -5.42 8.12 6.19
C LYS A 56 -5.39 7.58 4.77
N ASP A 57 -4.19 7.35 4.25
CA ASP A 57 -3.96 6.83 2.92
C ASP A 57 -2.61 6.09 2.90
N LEU A 58 -2.56 4.98 2.19
CA LEU A 58 -1.34 4.21 1.94
C LEU A 58 -1.38 3.73 0.49
N GLU A 59 -0.35 4.06 -0.26
CA GLU A 59 -0.19 3.62 -1.65
C GLU A 59 1.16 2.91 -1.80
N ILE A 60 1.13 1.71 -2.36
CA ILE A 60 2.34 0.97 -2.73
C ILE A 60 2.78 1.45 -4.12
N LYS A 61 3.92 2.13 -4.19
CA LYS A 61 4.48 2.66 -5.44
C LYS A 61 5.28 1.60 -6.19
N GLU A 62 6.01 0.78 -5.46
CA GLU A 62 6.85 -0.27 -6.02
C GLU A 62 6.99 -1.42 -5.02
N THR A 63 7.04 -2.64 -5.55
CA THR A 63 7.36 -3.84 -4.79
C THR A 63 8.55 -4.54 -5.45
N LYS A 64 9.60 -4.78 -4.66
CA LYS A 64 10.78 -5.56 -5.07
C LYS A 64 10.90 -6.78 -4.16
N GLN A 65 11.23 -7.94 -4.74
CA GLN A 65 11.51 -9.15 -3.97
C GLN A 65 12.83 -9.76 -4.43
N GLU A 66 13.75 -9.95 -3.49
CA GLU A 66 15.09 -10.48 -3.70
C GLU A 66 15.35 -11.60 -2.68
N GLY A 67 15.20 -12.85 -3.13
CA GLY A 67 15.34 -14.03 -2.27
C GLY A 67 14.39 -13.99 -1.07
N GLN A 68 14.96 -13.88 0.13
CA GLN A 68 14.24 -13.83 1.41
C GLN A 68 13.94 -12.41 1.89
N THR A 69 14.13 -11.39 1.04
CA THR A 69 13.82 -9.99 1.35
C THR A 69 12.72 -9.49 0.41
N ARG A 70 11.75 -8.77 0.98
CA ARG A 70 10.73 -8.04 0.21
C ARG A 70 10.74 -6.58 0.63
N ILE A 71 10.73 -5.68 -0.35
CA ILE A 71 10.86 -4.24 -0.15
C ILE A 71 9.67 -3.57 -0.82
N TYR A 72 8.94 -2.76 -0.05
CA TYR A 72 7.87 -1.90 -0.54
C TYR A 72 8.32 -0.45 -0.49
N GLU A 73 8.18 0.27 -1.60
CA GLU A 73 8.21 1.72 -1.61
C GLU A 73 6.78 2.22 -1.48
N ILE A 74 6.50 3.02 -0.45
CA ILE A 74 5.15 3.47 -0.13
C ILE A 74 5.05 4.99 0.02
N THR A 75 3.87 5.51 -0.28
CA THR A 75 3.46 6.88 0.08
C THR A 75 2.35 6.81 1.14
N LEU A 76 2.45 7.68 2.14
CA LEU A 76 1.54 7.74 3.28
C LEU A 76 0.93 9.13 3.41
N LYS A 77 -0.36 9.19 3.76
CA LYS A 77 -0.97 10.36 4.42
C LYS A 77 -1.22 10.02 5.88
N LEU A 78 -0.64 10.82 6.76
CA LEU A 78 -0.61 10.57 8.20
C LEU A 78 -1.28 11.71 8.96
N GLN A 79 -2.09 11.35 9.95
CA GLN A 79 -2.72 12.32 10.84
C GLN A 79 -2.99 11.67 12.20
N ASP A 80 -2.50 12.28 13.26
CA ASP A 80 -2.75 11.83 14.64
C ASP A 80 -3.58 12.90 15.36
N ALA A 81 -4.73 12.52 15.90
CA ALA A 81 -5.65 13.44 16.57
C ALA A 81 -5.01 14.20 17.75
N ARG A 82 -3.89 13.72 18.29
CA ARG A 82 -3.18 14.34 19.42
C ARG A 82 -2.16 15.40 18.99
N VAL A 83 -1.81 15.46 17.71
CA VAL A 83 -0.86 16.46 17.19
C VAL A 83 -1.47 17.23 16.02
N PRO A 84 -1.32 18.57 15.98
CA PRO A 84 -1.95 19.37 14.96
C PRO A 84 -1.27 19.20 13.60
N GLY A 85 -2.07 18.78 12.62
CA GLY A 85 -1.73 18.79 11.21
C GLY A 85 -1.76 17.43 10.53
N ALA A 86 -1.72 17.47 9.21
CA ALA A 86 -1.59 16.29 8.37
C ALA A 86 -0.20 16.25 7.74
N TYR A 87 0.31 15.04 7.51
CA TYR A 87 1.65 14.82 6.98
C TYR A 87 1.60 13.92 5.77
N SER A 88 2.42 14.22 4.78
CA SER A 88 2.72 13.32 3.67
C SER A 88 4.12 12.78 3.85
N ALA A 89 4.28 11.46 3.70
CA ALA A 89 5.56 10.78 3.84
C ALA A 89 5.79 9.77 2.73
N GLU A 90 7.05 9.61 2.34
CA GLU A 90 7.53 8.51 1.51
C GLU A 90 8.42 7.62 2.37
N ALA A 91 8.22 6.31 2.26
CA ALA A 91 8.90 5.33 3.10
C ALA A 91 9.28 4.08 2.33
N VAL A 92 10.21 3.34 2.91
CA VAL A 92 10.59 2.00 2.48
C VAL A 92 10.27 1.03 3.60
N VAL A 93 9.42 0.03 3.33
CA VAL A 93 9.14 -1.05 4.27
C VAL A 93 9.87 -2.29 3.82
N THR A 94 10.72 -2.85 4.68
CA THR A 94 11.47 -4.06 4.39
C THR A 94 10.93 -5.20 5.24
N TYR A 95 10.57 -6.30 4.58
CA TYR A 95 10.25 -7.58 5.18
C TYR A 95 11.37 -8.58 4.93
N GLU A 96 11.57 -9.48 5.88
CA GLU A 96 12.49 -10.61 5.77
C GLU A 96 11.74 -11.90 6.10
N MET A 97 12.03 -12.95 5.34
CA MET A 97 11.49 -14.28 5.59
C MET A 97 12.25 -14.91 6.77
N VAL A 98 11.55 -15.16 7.87
CA VAL A 98 12.09 -15.81 9.07
C VAL A 98 11.16 -16.96 9.44
N ASP A 99 11.68 -18.18 9.51
CA ASP A 99 10.91 -19.39 9.83
C ASP A 99 9.67 -19.58 8.93
N SER A 100 9.82 -19.31 7.63
CA SER A 100 8.74 -19.37 6.63
C SER A 100 7.63 -18.31 6.78
N GLU A 101 7.84 -17.30 7.62
CA GLU A 101 6.94 -16.16 7.78
C GLU A 101 7.63 -14.85 7.36
N TRP A 102 6.90 -13.98 6.66
CA TRP A 102 7.37 -12.63 6.38
C TRP A 102 7.24 -11.77 7.63
N LYS A 103 8.36 -11.24 8.13
CA LYS A 103 8.39 -10.35 9.29
C LYS A 103 8.87 -8.97 8.88
N LEU A 104 8.15 -7.94 9.33
CA LEU A 104 8.57 -6.55 9.13
C LEU A 104 9.89 -6.33 9.88
N LYS A 105 10.94 -6.00 9.13
CA LYS A 105 12.29 -5.75 9.63
C LYS A 105 12.53 -4.28 9.93
N MET A 106 12.08 -3.40 9.03
CA MET A 106 12.37 -1.97 9.11
C MET A 106 11.36 -1.11 8.35
N VAL A 107 11.13 0.10 8.87
CA VAL A 107 10.43 1.19 8.17
C VAL A 107 11.38 2.39 8.01
N GLY A 108 11.97 2.53 6.83
CA GLY A 108 12.89 3.61 6.48
C GLY A 108 12.15 4.86 5.98
N LEU A 109 12.45 6.02 6.55
CA LEU A 109 11.90 7.30 6.08
C LEU A 109 12.71 7.82 4.88
N LYS A 110 12.06 8.07 3.73
CA LYS A 110 12.67 8.79 2.60
C LYS A 110 12.43 10.29 2.73
N SER A 111 11.18 10.69 2.91
CA SER A 111 10.80 12.10 3.01
C SER A 111 9.54 12.26 3.85
N MET A 112 9.40 13.39 4.55
CA MET A 112 8.17 13.75 5.27
C MET A 112 8.01 15.25 5.31
N ARG A 113 6.79 15.72 5.05
CA ARG A 113 6.40 17.13 5.14
C ARG A 113 5.01 17.26 5.74
N LYS A 114 4.79 18.36 6.47
CA LYS A 114 3.46 18.79 6.87
C LYS A 114 2.73 19.32 5.62
N VAL A 115 1.48 18.95 5.44
CA VAL A 115 0.64 19.36 4.29
C VAL A 115 -0.54 20.23 4.69
N GLU A 116 -0.95 20.18 5.96
CA GLU A 116 -1.98 21.03 6.57
C GLU A 116 -1.58 21.34 8.01
#